data_AF-A0A9E4XWJ0-F1
#
_entry.id   AF-A0A9E4XWJ0-F1
#
_cell.length_a   1.000
_cell.length_b   1.000
_cell.length_c   1.000
_cell.angle_alpha   90.00
_cell.angle_beta   90.00
_cell.angle_gamma   90.00
#
_symmetry.space_group_name_H-M   'P 1'
#
loop_
_entity.id
_entity.type
_entity.pdbx_description
1 polymer ?
#
loop_
_entity_poly.entity_id
_entity_poly.type
_entity_poly.pdbx_seq_one_letter_code
_entity_poly.pdbx_strand_id
1 'polypeptide(L)' 'MRSTGANSGSASHSLAVLTDFDDTAAVENVAELLLTRFGDATWHDVRSRFRAGELTLNDYQEITFRNIQADRET' A
#
# COMPACT_ATOMS: atom_id res chain seq x y z
N MET A 1 -34.48 -32.11 -19.27
CA MET A 1 -33.78 -31.96 -17.97
C MET A 1 -32.70 -33.03 -17.89
N ARG A 2 -31.43 -32.69 -18.17
CA ARG A 2 -30.31 -33.64 -18.04
C ARG A 2 -29.72 -33.45 -16.65
N SER A 3 -29.89 -34.46 -15.79
CA SER A 3 -29.22 -34.52 -14.49
C SER A 3 -27.79 -34.98 -14.73
N THR A 4 -26.84 -34.05 -14.72
CA THR A 4 -25.41 -34.38 -14.65
C THR A 4 -25.11 -34.88 -13.25
N GLY A 5 -24.72 -36.15 -13.14
CA GLY A 5 -24.38 -36.79 -11.87
C GLY A 5 -23.31 -36.01 -11.12
N ALA A 6 -23.56 -35.78 -9.83
CA ALA A 6 -22.61 -35.21 -8.91
C ALA A 6 -21.44 -36.17 -8.74
N ASN A 7 -20.33 -35.89 -9.41
CA ASN A 7 -19.05 -36.50 -9.08
C ASN A 7 -18.45 -35.68 -7.92
N SER A 8 -18.69 -36.14 -6.70
CA SER A 8 -18.13 -35.55 -5.47
C SER A 8 -16.65 -35.91 -5.35
N GLY A 9 -15.83 -35.43 -6.27
CA GLY A 9 -14.39 -35.36 -6.06
C GLY A 9 -14.12 -34.20 -5.11
N SER A 10 -13.51 -34.48 -3.95
CA SER A 10 -12.99 -33.46 -3.04
C SER A 10 -11.89 -32.68 -3.75
N ALA A 11 -12.26 -31.69 -4.56
CA ALA A 11 -11.33 -30.69 -5.06
C ALA A 11 -10.81 -29.93 -3.84
N SER A 12 -9.55 -30.15 -3.45
CA SER A 12 -8.91 -29.28 -2.47
C SER A 12 -8.84 -27.90 -3.10
N HIS A 13 -9.77 -27.03 -2.74
CA HIS A 13 -9.70 -25.63 -3.14
C HIS A 13 -8.51 -25.01 -2.42
N SER A 14 -7.44 -24.73 -3.15
CA SER A 14 -6.31 -23.96 -2.64
C SER A 14 -6.82 -22.58 -2.24
N LEU A 15 -6.68 -22.22 -0.96
CA LEU A 15 -7.03 -20.90 -0.46
C LEU A 15 -6.04 -19.87 -1.02
N ALA A 16 -6.58 -18.79 -1.59
CA ALA A 16 -5.83 -17.59 -1.91
C ALA A 16 -6.36 -16.43 -1.06
N VAL A 17 -5.45 -15.65 -0.48
CA VAL A 17 -5.77 -14.45 0.28
C VAL A 17 -5.11 -13.26 -0.42
N LEU A 18 -5.92 -12.26 -0.78
CA LEU A 18 -5.46 -10.96 -1.22
C LEU A 18 -5.69 -9.98 -0.07
N THR A 19 -4.62 -9.34 0.39
CA THR A 19 -4.68 -8.34 1.45
C THR A 19 -3.93 -7.10 1.01
N ASP A 20 -4.50 -5.95 1.33
CA ASP A 20 -3.76 -4.68 1.32
C ASP A 20 -2.91 -4.57 2.60
N PHE A 21 -2.02 -3.57 2.64
CA PHE A 21 -1.11 -3.35 3.74
C PHE A 21 -1.56 -2.19 4.64
N ASP A 22 -1.49 -0.96 4.15
CA ASP A 22 -1.82 0.25 4.92
C ASP A 22 -3.29 0.24 5.33
N ASP A 23 -3.56 0.60 6.59
CA ASP A 23 -4.91 0.59 7.19
C ASP A 23 -5.67 -0.75 7.03
N THR A 24 -4.96 -1.86 6.75
CA THR A 24 -5.51 -3.22 6.54
C THR A 24 -4.73 -4.27 7.33
N ALA A 25 -3.49 -4.55 6.94
CA ALA A 25 -2.60 -5.44 7.69
C ALA A 25 -1.84 -4.65 8.77
N ALA A 26 -1.44 -3.43 8.45
CA ALA A 26 -0.96 -2.44 9.40
C ALA A 26 -2.13 -1.60 9.92
N VAL A 27 -2.10 -1.24 11.21
CA VAL A 27 -3.12 -0.36 11.83
C VAL A 27 -3.00 1.07 11.33
N GLU A 28 -1.83 1.46 10.83
CA GLU A 28 -1.50 2.82 10.42
C GLU A 28 -1.13 2.87 8.95
N ASN A 29 -1.33 4.03 8.33
CA ASN A 29 -0.76 4.38 7.04
C ASN A 29 0.76 4.54 7.18
N VAL A 30 1.53 3.55 6.73
CA VAL A 30 2.99 3.50 6.94
C VAL A 30 3.71 4.60 6.15
N ALA A 31 3.20 4.99 4.99
CA ALA A 31 3.73 6.13 4.25
C ALA A 31 3.63 7.43 5.06
N GLU A 32 2.49 7.68 5.70
CA GLU A 32 2.31 8.84 6.58
C GLU A 32 3.15 8.77 7.85
N LEU A 33 3.29 7.58 8.45
CA LEU A 33 4.17 7.37 9.60
C LEU A 33 5.63 7.71 9.27
N LEU A 34 6.14 7.22 8.13
CA LEU A 34 7.51 7.48 7.69
C LEU A 34 7.73 8.97 7.39
N LEU A 35 6.79 9.62 6.70
CA LEU A 35 6.89 11.04 6.39
C LEU A 35 6.79 11.92 7.64
N THR A 36 5.97 11.53 8.62
CA THR A 36 5.87 12.24 9.89
C THR A 36 7.18 12.17 10.68
N ARG A 37 7.87 11.02 10.65
CA ARG A 37 9.06 10.80 11.45
C ARG A 37 10.38 11.21 10.77
N PHE A 38 10.46 11.03 9.46
CA PHE A 38 11.71 11.18 8.71
C PHE A 38 11.56 12.01 7.43
N GLY A 39 10.34 12.40 7.06
CA GLY A 39 10.08 13.20 5.87
C GLY A 39 10.50 14.65 6.03
N ASP A 40 10.70 15.32 4.89
CA ASP A 40 10.93 16.76 4.85
C ASP A 40 9.69 17.52 5.35
N ALA A 41 9.87 18.64 6.09
CA ALA A 41 8.77 19.42 6.63
C ALA A 41 7.73 19.86 5.59
N THR A 42 8.12 19.94 4.31
CA THR A 42 7.27 20.32 3.17
C THR A 42 6.46 19.17 2.58
N TRP A 43 6.54 17.93 3.11
CA TRP A 43 5.86 16.78 2.50
C TRP A 43 4.34 16.95 2.39
N HIS A 44 3.72 17.73 3.29
CA HIS A 44 2.29 18.05 3.24
C HIS A 44 1.92 18.89 2.00
N ASP A 45 2.78 19.81 1.59
CA ASP A 45 2.57 20.64 0.39
C ASP A 45 2.65 19.77 -0.87
N VAL A 46 3.61 18.85 -0.92
CA VAL A 46 3.74 17.87 -2.01
C VAL A 46 2.51 16.97 -2.08
N ARG A 47 2.00 16.50 -0.92
CA ARG A 47 0.76 15.72 -0.85
C ARG A 47 -0.45 16.53 -1.33
N SER A 48 -0.52 17.81 -0.98
CA SER A 48 -1.60 18.70 -1.44
C SER A 48 -1.61 18.82 -2.96
N ARG A 49 -0.44 19.03 -3.59
CA ARG A 49 -0.29 19.10 -5.05
C ARG A 49 -0.66 17.80 -5.75
N PHE A 50 -0.28 16.66 -5.17
CA PHE A 50 -0.73 15.34 -5.64
C PHE A 50 -2.25 15.20 -5.58
N ARG A 51 -2.89 15.57 -4.46
CA ARG A 51 -4.35 15.54 -4.32
C ARG A 51 -5.07 16.52 -5.26
N ALA A 52 -4.42 17.62 -5.64
CA ALA A 52 -4.91 18.55 -6.65
C ALA A 52 -4.74 18.03 -8.09
N GLY A 53 -4.06 16.89 -8.29
CA GLY A 53 -3.80 16.31 -9.61
C GLY A 53 -2.64 16.96 -10.36
N GLU A 54 -1.83 17.80 -9.69
CA GLU A 54 -0.66 18.45 -10.30
C GLU A 54 0.55 17.51 -10.41
N LEU A 55 0.57 16.44 -9.62
CA LEU A 55 1.63 15.44 -9.58
C LEU A 55 1.04 14.06 -9.82
N THR A 56 1.82 13.18 -10.44
CA THR A 56 1.49 11.75 -10.47
C THR A 56 1.80 11.08 -9.13
N LEU A 57 1.34 9.84 -8.93
CA LEU A 57 1.72 9.05 -7.75
C LEU A 57 3.24 8.83 -7.69
N ASN A 58 3.88 8.61 -8.85
CA ASN A 58 5.32 8.44 -8.91
C ASN A 58 6.06 9.72 -8.53
N ASP A 59 5.64 10.89 -9.05
CA ASP A 59 6.25 12.17 -8.69
C ASP A 59 6.12 12.45 -7.18
N TYR A 60 4.94 12.22 -6.62
CA TYR A 60 4.69 12.35 -5.18
C TYR A 60 5.67 11.49 -4.38
N GLN A 61 5.74 10.19 -4.69
CA GLN A 61 6.60 9.25 -3.97
C GLN A 61 8.09 9.61 -4.08
N GLU A 62 8.56 9.90 -5.29
CA GLU A 62 9.97 10.29 -5.50
C GLU A 62 10.32 11.56 -4.72
N ILE A 63 9.47 12.59 -4.76
CA ILE A 63 9.74 13.84 -4.05
C ILE A 63 9.78 13.62 -2.53
N THR A 64 8.80 12.91 -1.98
CA THR A 64 8.65 12.80 -0.52
C THR A 64 9.58 11.77 0.11
N PHE A 65 10.00 10.73 -0.61
CA PHE A 65 10.80 9.63 -0.04
C PHE A 65 12.29 9.65 -0.40
N ARG A 66 12.72 10.35 -1.47
CA ARG A 66 14.13 10.32 -1.96
C ARG A 66 15.21 10.64 -0.94
N ASN A 67 14.89 11.44 0.09
CA ASN A 67 15.86 11.96 1.06
C ASN A 67 15.65 11.40 2.47
N ILE A 68 14.75 10.43 2.66
CA ILE A 68 14.53 9.83 3.97
C ILE A 68 15.77 9.02 4.36
N GLN A 69 16.40 9.42 5.46
CA GLN A 69 17.45 8.64 6.12
C GLN A 69 16.82 7.84 7.25
N ALA A 70 16.70 6.53 7.05
CA ALA A 70 16.12 5.59 8.03
C ALA A 70 17.12 4.46 8.35
N ASP A 71 18.40 4.81 8.39
CA ASP A 71 19.45 3.87 8.76
C ASP A 71 19.32 3.47 10.24
N ARG A 72 19.67 2.21 10.53
CA ARG A 72 19.75 1.73 11.91
C ARG A 72 20.97 2.37 12.57
N GLU A 73 20.81 2.97 13.75
CA GLU A 73 21.97 3.34 14.58
C GLU A 73 22.80 2.07 14.83
N THR A 74 24.04 2.07 14.36
CA THR A 74 25.05 1.01 14.59
C THR A 74 25.66 1.10 15.96
#